data_AF-A0A1E3X5I2-F1
#
_entry.id   AF-A0A1E3X5I2-F1
#
_cell.length_a   1.000
_cell.length_b   1.000
_cell.length_c   1.000
_cell.angle_alpha   90.00
_cell.angle_beta   90.00
_cell.angle_gamma   90.00
#
_symmetry.space_group_name_H-M   'P 1'
#
loop_
_entity.id
_entity.type
_entity.pdbx_description
1 polymer ?
#
loop_
_entity_poly.entity_id
_entity_poly.type
_entity_poly.pdbx_seq_one_letter_code
_entity_poly.pdbx_strand_id
1 'polypeptide(L)'
;MRRTQLYLNDELYRFLSTLSRQENKSISELVRSAIAEKYLIKDTINKVDIVDRLAGIWKNREDMKNPGKYIRALRKNTRKKRLRNG
;
A
#
# COMPACT_ATOMS: atom_id res chain seq x y z
N MET A 1 17.33 20.31 -0.16
CA MET A 1 17.16 19.70 -1.51
C MET A 1 18.34 20.10 -2.38
N ARG A 2 18.86 19.21 -3.24
CA ARG A 2 19.83 19.57 -4.30
C ARG A 2 19.11 19.69 -5.63
N ARG A 3 19.41 20.72 -6.42
CA ARG A 3 18.81 20.94 -7.75
C ARG A 3 19.57 20.11 -8.77
N THR A 4 18.85 19.25 -9.48
CA THR A 4 19.38 18.42 -10.57
C THR A 4 18.60 18.72 -11.84
N GLN A 5 19.31 18.86 -12.97
CA GLN A 5 18.69 18.99 -14.28
C GLN A 5 18.47 17.59 -14.87
N LEU A 6 17.26 17.34 -15.36
CA LEU A 6 16.87 16.09 -16.03
C LEU A 6 16.45 16.45 -17.45
N TYR A 7 17.10 15.84 -18.44
CA TYR A 7 16.68 15.94 -19.82
C TYR A 7 15.55 14.96 -20.06
N LEU A 8 14.42 15.46 -20.58
CA LEU A 8 13.23 14.70 -20.90
C LEU A 8 12.98 14.88 -22.39
N ASN A 9 12.54 13.82 -23.07
CA ASN A 9 12.03 13.98 -24.42
C ASN A 9 10.64 14.65 -24.39
N ASP A 10 10.20 15.14 -25.55
CA ASP A 10 8.94 15.89 -25.65
C ASP A 10 7.72 15.07 -25.22
N GLU A 11 7.71 13.77 -25.54
CA GLU A 11 6.64 12.86 -25.17
C GLU A 11 6.52 12.73 -23.64
N LEU A 12 7.63 12.47 -22.96
CA LEU A 12 7.67 12.34 -21.51
C LEU A 12 7.34 13.67 -20.81
N TYR A 13 7.79 14.79 -21.36
CA TYR A 13 7.45 16.11 -20.82
C TYR A 13 5.95 16.40 -20.94
N ARG A 14 5.33 16.10 -22.08
CA ARG A 14 3.87 16.25 -22.28
C ARG A 14 3.07 15.36 -21.35
N PHE A 15 3.52 14.11 -21.16
CA PHE A 15 2.93 13.18 -20.22
C PHE A 15 2.97 13.73 -18.78
N LEU A 16 4.15 14.13 -18.30
CA LEU A 16 4.32 14.69 -16.95
C LEU A 16 3.55 15.99 -16.75
N SER A 17 3.46 16.84 -17.78
CA SER A 17 2.68 18.07 -17.74
C SER A 17 1.17 17.80 -17.61
N THR A 18 0.68 16.76 -18.27
CA THR A 18 -0.73 16.33 -18.17
C THR A 18 -1.01 15.77 -16.77
N LEU A 19 -0.14 14.87 -16.28
CA LEU A 19 -0.27 14.25 -14.97
C LEU A 19 -0.20 15.30 -13.83
N SER A 20 0.70 16.27 -13.96
CA SER A 20 0.84 17.42 -13.05
C SER A 20 -0.48 18.15 -12.85
N ARG A 21 -1.21 18.42 -13.93
CA ARG A 21 -2.52 19.08 -13.90
C ARG A 21 -3.60 18.19 -13.30
N GLN A 22 -3.59 16.90 -13.62
CA GLN A 22 -4.58 15.94 -13.11
C GLN A 22 -4.44 15.71 -11.60
N GLU A 23 -3.21 15.62 -11.08
CA GLU A 23 -2.94 15.36 -9.67
C GLU A 23 -2.76 16.62 -8.82
N ASN A 24 -2.78 17.81 -9.44
CA ASN A 24 -2.46 19.08 -8.80
C ASN A 24 -1.09 19.06 -8.08
N LYS A 25 -0.07 18.48 -8.72
CA LYS A 25 1.29 18.34 -8.19
C LYS A 25 2.31 18.91 -9.16
N SER A 26 3.43 19.40 -8.64
CA SER A 26 4.51 19.86 -9.53
C SER A 26 5.20 18.69 -10.26
N ILE A 27 5.73 18.95 -11.46
CA ILE A 27 6.53 17.94 -12.21
C ILE A 27 7.70 17.44 -11.36
N SER A 28 8.36 18.33 -10.61
CA SER A 28 9.46 17.94 -9.72
C SER A 28 9.00 17.01 -8.60
N GLU A 29 7.78 17.15 -8.10
CA GLU A 29 7.21 16.24 -7.11
C GLU A 29 6.87 14.88 -7.70
N LEU A 30 6.25 14.85 -8.88
CA LEU A 30 5.97 13.60 -9.60
C LEU A 30 7.25 12.80 -9.87
N VAL A 31 8.29 13.46 -10.37
CA VAL A 31 9.59 12.82 -10.64
C VAL A 31 10.22 12.30 -9.36
N ARG A 32 10.21 13.09 -8.27
CA ARG A 32 10.76 12.64 -6.99
C ARG A 32 10.01 11.44 -6.43
N SER A 33 8.67 11.46 -6.46
CA SER A 33 7.85 10.35 -5.98
C SER A 33 8.07 9.09 -6.80
N ALA A 34 8.15 9.20 -8.13
CA ALA A 34 8.42 8.06 -9.01
C ALA A 34 9.82 7.45 -8.78
N ILE A 35 10.85 8.29 -8.59
CA ILE A 35 12.20 7.82 -8.24
C ILE A 35 12.19 7.17 -6.86
N ALA A 36 11.50 7.76 -5.88
CA ALA A 36 11.37 7.19 -4.54
C ALA A 36 10.67 5.84 -4.55
N GLU A 37 9.55 5.73 -5.26
CA GLU A 37 8.82 4.50 -5.41
C GLU A 37 9.68 3.42 -6.09
N LYS A 38 10.39 3.77 -7.16
CA LYS A 38 11.15 2.79 -7.95
C LYS A 38 12.47 2.37 -7.31
N TYR A 39 13.16 3.27 -6.63
CA TYR A 39 14.54 3.07 -6.19
C TYR A 39 14.74 3.19 -4.68
N LEU A 40 13.85 3.85 -3.94
CA LEU A 40 13.89 3.90 -2.48
C LEU A 40 13.00 2.83 -1.83
N ILE A 41 12.09 2.17 -2.57
CA ILE A 41 11.39 0.97 -2.10
C ILE A 41 12.30 -0.25 -2.27
N LYS A 42 13.26 -0.39 -1.35
CA LYS A 42 13.81 -1.72 -1.01
C LYS A 42 14.20 -1.88 0.47
N ASP A 43 14.36 -0.78 1.21
CA ASP A 43 14.75 -0.83 2.63
C ASP A 43 13.74 -0.25 3.65
N THR A 44 12.62 0.33 3.21
CA THR A 44 11.81 1.18 4.10
C THR A 44 10.40 0.68 4.40
N ILE A 45 10.00 -0.50 3.91
CA ILE A 45 8.94 -1.22 4.62
C ILE A 45 9.61 -1.82 5.86
N ASN A 46 9.76 -0.99 6.89
CA ASN A 46 10.10 -1.46 8.21
C ASN A 46 8.92 -2.33 8.66
N LYS A 47 9.02 -3.63 8.38
CA LYS A 47 8.00 -4.62 8.75
C LYS A 47 7.71 -4.54 10.24
N VAL A 48 8.68 -4.11 11.04
CA VAL A 48 8.52 -3.85 12.47
C VAL A 48 7.53 -2.70 12.69
N ASP A 49 7.67 -1.54 12.02
CA ASP A 49 6.72 -0.43 12.15
C ASP A 49 5.28 -0.78 11.72
N ILE A 50 5.14 -1.66 10.73
CA ILE A 50 3.82 -2.16 10.33
C ILE A 50 3.28 -3.12 11.38
N VAL A 51 4.10 -4.05 11.87
CA VAL A 51 3.70 -4.98 12.93
C VAL A 51 3.33 -4.23 14.21
N ASP A 52 4.07 -3.18 14.58
CA ASP A 52 3.79 -2.34 15.75
C ASP A 52 2.51 -1.53 15.58
N ARG A 53 2.23 -0.99 14.39
CA ARG A 53 0.95 -0.33 14.11
C ARG A 53 -0.23 -1.29 14.11
N LEU A 54 -0.02 -2.55 13.72
CA LEU A 54 -1.05 -3.60 13.74
C LEU A 54 -1.18 -4.26 15.12
N ALA A 55 -0.16 -4.15 15.98
CA ALA A 55 -0.15 -4.69 17.32
C ALA A 55 -1.22 -3.99 18.16
N GLY A 56 -2.15 -4.78 18.70
CA GLY A 56 -3.20 -4.27 19.57
C GLY A 56 -4.55 -4.01 18.89
N ILE A 57 -4.67 -4.11 17.56
CA ILE A 57 -5.96 -4.06 16.85
C ILE A 57 -6.98 -5.06 17.45
N TRP A 58 -6.48 -6.20 17.93
CA TRP A 58 -7.28 -7.27 18.50
C TRP A 58 -7.31 -7.27 20.04
N LYS A 59 -6.63 -6.32 20.71
CA LYS A 59 -6.47 -6.30 22.18
C LYS A 59 -7.80 -6.04 22.91
N ASN A 60 -8.69 -5.25 22.32
CA ASN A 60 -9.97 -4.85 22.92
C ASN A 60 -11.18 -5.55 22.28
N ARG A 61 -10.96 -6.63 21.52
CA ARG A 61 -12.02 -7.40 20.86
C ARG A 61 -12.55 -8.49 21.79
N GLU A 62 -13.56 -8.15 22.61
CA GLU A 62 -14.21 -9.10 23.52
C GLU A 62 -15.01 -10.20 22.81
N ASP A 63 -15.40 -9.97 21.56
CA ASP A 63 -16.03 -10.96 20.68
C ASP A 63 -15.07 -12.08 20.26
N MET A 64 -13.76 -11.85 20.39
CA MET A 64 -12.71 -12.77 19.96
C MET A 64 -11.94 -13.37 21.15
N LYS A 65 -12.67 -13.86 22.16
CA LYS A 65 -12.11 -14.52 23.38
C LYS A 65 -11.09 -15.63 23.10
N ASN A 66 -11.12 -16.25 21.92
CA ASN A 66 -10.12 -17.21 21.47
C ASN A 66 -9.73 -16.95 20.01
N PRO A 67 -8.66 -16.15 19.78
CA PRO A 67 -8.18 -15.82 18.43
C PRO A 67 -7.87 -17.06 17.58
N GLY A 68 -7.30 -18.10 18.19
CA GLY A 68 -6.96 -19.34 17.49
C GLY A 68 -8.19 -20.12 17.03
N LYS A 69 -9.28 -20.14 17.82
CA LYS A 69 -10.56 -20.75 17.41
C LYS A 69 -11.22 -19.96 16.28
N TYR A 70 -11.17 -18.63 16.35
CA TYR A 70 -11.69 -17.73 15.32
C TYR A 70 -10.97 -17.93 13.97
N ILE A 71 -9.64 -17.91 13.95
CA ILE A 71 -8.85 -18.11 12.73
C ILE A 71 -9.08 -19.50 12.14
N ARG A 72 -9.19 -20.55 12.98
CA ARG A 72 -9.50 -21.91 12.52
C ARG A 72 -10.91 -22.02 11.91
N ALA A 73 -11.88 -21.28 12.42
CA ALA A 73 -13.21 -21.20 11.82
C ALA A 73 -13.19 -20.50 10.45
N LEU A 74 -12.40 -19.42 10.30
CA LEU A 74 -12.19 -18.75 9.00
C LEU A 74 -11.51 -19.66 7.98
N ARG A 75 -10.52 -20.45 8.40
CA ARG A 75 -9.80 -21.40 7.54
C ARG A 75 -10.61 -22.65 7.20
N LYS A 76 -11.65 -22.96 7.98
CA LYS A 76 -12.58 -24.04 7.64
C LYS A 76 -13.36 -23.61 6.41
N ASN A 77 -13.04 -24.22 5.27
CA ASN A 77 -13.68 -23.99 4.00
C ASN A 77 -15.22 -24.14 4.13
N THR A 78 -15.94 -23.02 4.08
CA THR A 78 -17.41 -22.96 4.16
C THR A 78 -18.10 -23.20 2.82
N ARG A 79 -17.32 -23.40 1.73
CA ARG A 79 -17.84 -23.59 0.36
C ARG A 79 -18.83 -24.75 0.27
N LYS A 80 -18.52 -25.89 0.90
CA LYS A 80 -19.44 -27.06 0.95
C LYS A 80 -20.75 -26.77 1.68
N LYS A 81 -20.75 -25.86 2.66
CA LYS A 81 -21.95 -25.49 3.43
C LYS A 81 -22.80 -24.46 2.69
N ARG A 82 -22.18 -23.56 1.91
CA ARG A 82 -22.87 -22.58 1.04
C ARG A 82 -23.54 -23.25 -0.16
N LEU A 83 -22.91 -24.26 -0.75
CA LEU A 83 -23.48 -25.04 -1.87
C LEU A 83 -24.62 -25.97 -1.46
N ARG A 84 -24.88 -26.15 -0.16
CA ARG A 84 -25.94 -27.03 0.36
C ARG A 84 -27.21 -26.30 0.79
N ASN A 85 -27.15 -24.97 0.87
CA ASN A 85 -28.21 -24.09 1.35
C ASN A 85 -28.64 -23.06 0.28
N GLY A 86 -28.27 -23.28 -0.98
CA GLY A 86 -28.78 -22.57 -2.16
C GLY A 86 -29.29 -23.61 -3.15
#